data_AF-A0A6J0VLS9-F1
#
_entry.id   AF-A0A6J0VLS9-F1
#
_cell.length_a   1.000
_cell.length_b   1.000
_cell.length_c   1.000
_cell.angle_alpha   90.00
_cell.angle_beta   90.00
_cell.angle_gamma   90.00
#
_symmetry.space_group_name_H-M   'P 1'
#
loop_
_entity.id
_entity.type
_entity.pdbx_description
1 polymer ?
#
loop_
_entity_poly.entity_id
_entity_poly.type
_entity_poly.pdbx_seq_one_letter_code
_entity_poly.pdbx_strand_id
1 'polypeptide(L)'
;MSELSKPEEALQDPGKAQDPEEAQLLGAEWGEAASASASSSPVSSSAPVEALSQEAVNKMVANMVKFLLCKYRARKLTSYAELLNTVLRGNQEHYPVVFCQAVECVLLVFGVDVKEVDPRRHIYIMVPSLYLTCDLMQRDGQGLPKVGLLVVVLSLILQNRDHGPEEQIWGALSKMGLYVGKEHSIFGEPRELLTQVWVRDGYLEYRQVPDSNPTRYKFLWGPRAFAETSKEKFIRYLLKVNQRAFRSFPLPSAEAVREEEEGP
;
A
#
# COMPACT_ATOMS: atom_id res chain seq x y z
N MET A 1 -5.02 -31.06 54.45
CA MET A 1 -4.34 -30.34 55.54
C MET A 1 -4.15 -28.92 55.06
N SER A 2 -5.17 -28.08 55.23
CA SER A 2 -5.30 -27.03 56.28
C SER A 2 -4.78 -25.70 55.71
N GLU A 3 -5.62 -24.81 55.17
CA GLU A 3 -6.63 -23.90 55.78
C GLU A 3 -6.06 -22.52 56.17
N LEU A 4 -6.77 -21.47 55.74
CA LEU A 4 -7.01 -20.16 56.40
C LEU A 4 -5.83 -19.15 56.48
N SER A 5 -5.96 -17.83 56.22
CA SER A 5 -7.13 -16.92 56.23
C SER A 5 -6.89 -15.64 55.42
N LYS A 6 -8.00 -15.12 54.87
CA LYS A 6 -8.25 -13.69 54.51
C LYS A 6 -8.56 -12.85 55.78
N PRO A 7 -8.85 -11.55 55.63
CA PRO A 7 -10.26 -11.09 55.69
C PRO A 7 -10.57 -10.08 54.53
N GLU A 8 -11.76 -9.91 53.90
CA GLU A 8 -13.14 -9.58 54.32
C GLU A 8 -13.21 -8.35 55.25
N GLU A 9 -14.04 -7.30 55.09
CA GLU A 9 -15.43 -7.05 54.65
C GLU A 9 -15.51 -5.52 54.32
N ALA A 10 -16.52 -4.87 53.72
CA ALA A 10 -17.97 -5.03 53.56
C ALA A 10 -18.42 -4.07 52.41
N LEU A 11 -19.32 -4.45 51.47
CA LEU A 11 -20.79 -4.24 51.46
C LEU A 11 -21.19 -2.74 51.54
N GLN A 12 -22.05 -2.12 50.71
CA GLN A 12 -23.27 -2.56 50.01
C GLN A 12 -23.75 -1.48 49.00
N ASP A 13 -24.63 -1.89 48.09
CA ASP A 13 -25.30 -1.19 46.96
C ASP A 13 -26.66 -0.54 47.39
N PRO A 14 -27.62 -0.22 46.48
CA PRO A 14 -28.02 1.08 45.93
C PRO A 14 -29.33 1.68 46.49
N GLY A 15 -29.67 2.91 46.09
CA GLY A 15 -30.98 3.54 46.34
C GLY A 15 -31.52 4.30 45.12
N LYS A 16 -32.78 4.05 44.77
CA LYS A 16 -33.49 4.41 43.53
C LYS A 16 -34.52 5.53 43.79
N ALA A 17 -34.70 6.40 42.78
CA ALA A 17 -35.90 7.18 42.38
C ALA A 17 -36.56 8.21 43.33
N GLN A 18 -36.84 9.43 42.81
CA GLN A 18 -38.20 9.99 42.58
C GLN A 18 -38.13 11.46 42.06
N ASP A 19 -38.50 11.63 40.78
CA ASP A 19 -39.41 12.57 40.05
C ASP A 19 -39.96 13.91 40.68
N PRO A 20 -40.78 14.72 39.96
CA PRO A 20 -40.42 16.00 39.32
C PRO A 20 -41.21 17.22 39.86
N GLU A 21 -40.93 18.45 39.40
CA GLU A 21 -41.88 19.56 39.57
C GLU A 21 -41.84 20.58 38.43
N GLU A 22 -43.05 20.95 38.00
CA GLU A 22 -43.44 21.88 36.94
C GLU A 22 -43.21 23.35 37.30
N ALA A 23 -43.08 24.21 36.29
CA ALA A 23 -43.80 25.49 36.25
C ALA A 23 -43.92 26.03 34.80
N GLN A 24 -45.17 26.13 34.34
CA GLN A 24 -45.65 26.89 33.18
C GLN A 24 -45.98 28.34 33.59
N LEU A 25 -45.99 29.28 32.63
CA LEU A 25 -46.97 30.39 32.39
C LEU A 25 -46.32 31.43 31.44
N LEU A 26 -46.72 31.52 30.16
CA LEU A 26 -47.77 32.39 29.55
C LEU A 26 -47.39 33.89 29.53
N GLY A 27 -47.53 34.68 28.44
CA GLY A 27 -48.06 34.47 27.10
C GLY A 27 -48.10 35.78 26.27
N ALA A 28 -48.50 35.64 24.98
CA ALA A 28 -49.07 36.61 24.02
C ALA A 28 -48.19 37.83 23.59
N GLU A 29 -48.25 38.38 22.38
CA GLU A 29 -49.42 38.54 21.48
C GLU A 29 -49.00 38.86 20.01
N TRP A 30 -50.01 38.75 19.14
CA TRP A 30 -50.07 38.80 17.68
C TRP A 30 -50.07 40.22 17.07
N GLY A 31 -49.63 40.37 15.81
CA GLY A 31 -49.82 41.60 15.03
C GLY A 31 -49.25 41.55 13.60
N GLU A 32 -50.15 41.55 12.62
CA GLU A 32 -50.00 41.46 11.16
C GLU A 32 -49.55 42.77 10.47
N ALA A 33 -48.83 42.66 9.34
CA ALA A 33 -49.18 43.19 7.99
C ALA A 33 -48.04 43.80 7.13
N ALA A 34 -48.02 43.33 5.87
CA ALA A 34 -47.78 44.01 4.58
C ALA A 34 -46.36 44.26 3.97
N SER A 35 -46.10 43.46 2.92
CA SER A 35 -45.67 43.79 1.54
C SER A 35 -44.30 44.41 1.20
N ALA A 36 -43.52 43.68 0.36
CA ALA A 36 -42.94 44.18 -0.91
C ALA A 36 -42.38 43.04 -1.80
N SER A 37 -42.62 43.16 -3.11
CA SER A 37 -42.33 42.25 -4.22
C SER A 37 -40.85 42.07 -4.59
N ALA A 38 -40.47 40.91 -5.14
CA ALA A 38 -39.91 40.74 -6.50
C ALA A 38 -39.16 39.39 -6.71
N SER A 39 -39.59 38.68 -7.76
CA SER A 39 -38.91 37.69 -8.62
C SER A 39 -37.46 37.25 -8.30
N SER A 40 -37.25 35.92 -8.21
CA SER A 40 -36.19 35.26 -8.99
C SER A 40 -36.45 33.75 -9.14
N SER A 41 -36.08 33.26 -10.33
CA SER A 41 -36.23 31.92 -10.93
C SER A 41 -35.74 30.74 -10.08
N PRO A 42 -36.13 29.48 -10.40
CA PRO A 42 -35.61 28.32 -9.70
C PRO A 42 -34.10 28.22 -9.91
N VAL A 43 -33.34 28.36 -8.82
CA VAL A 43 -31.92 28.02 -8.77
C VAL A 43 -31.82 26.53 -9.06
N SER A 44 -31.38 26.19 -10.27
CA SER A 44 -30.74 24.91 -10.52
C SER A 44 -29.50 24.85 -9.63
N SER A 45 -29.64 24.24 -8.46
CA SER A 45 -28.50 23.84 -7.66
C SER A 45 -27.83 22.66 -8.36
N SER A 46 -27.03 22.91 -9.40
CA SER A 46 -25.91 22.01 -9.62
C SER A 46 -24.98 22.25 -8.45
N ALA A 47 -25.17 21.50 -7.37
CA ALA A 47 -24.14 21.40 -6.35
C ALA A 47 -22.85 21.03 -7.09
N PRO A 48 -21.74 21.76 -6.87
CA PRO A 48 -20.47 21.30 -7.37
C PRO A 48 -20.25 19.92 -6.77
N VAL A 49 -20.03 18.92 -7.61
CA VAL A 49 -19.45 17.65 -7.17
C VAL A 49 -18.17 18.04 -6.46
N GLU A 50 -18.15 17.99 -5.13
CA GLU A 50 -16.97 18.34 -4.35
C GLU A 50 -15.86 17.40 -4.80
N ALA A 51 -14.90 17.96 -5.55
CA ALA A 51 -13.74 17.21 -5.97
C ALA A 51 -13.07 16.64 -4.71
N LEU A 52 -12.97 15.31 -4.62
CA LEU A 52 -12.34 14.66 -3.49
C LEU A 52 -10.95 15.24 -3.30
N SER A 53 -10.58 15.50 -2.04
CA SER A 53 -9.25 16.00 -1.74
C SER A 53 -8.19 14.99 -2.19
N GLN A 54 -7.02 15.48 -2.61
CA GLN A 54 -5.89 14.63 -2.98
C GLN A 54 -5.53 13.63 -1.85
N GLU A 55 -5.77 14.02 -0.61
CA GLU A 55 -5.60 13.17 0.56
C GLU A 55 -6.55 11.96 0.59
N ALA A 56 -7.82 12.16 0.20
CA ALA A 56 -8.78 11.07 0.06
C ALA A 56 -8.35 10.08 -1.03
N VAL A 57 -7.87 10.57 -2.17
CA VAL A 57 -7.32 9.72 -3.25
C VAL A 57 -6.10 8.94 -2.77
N ASN A 58 -5.16 9.59 -2.10
CA ASN A 58 -3.97 8.93 -1.54
C ASN A 58 -4.34 7.84 -0.53
N LYS A 59 -5.38 8.07 0.29
CA LYS A 59 -5.90 7.07 1.22
C LYS A 59 -6.51 5.86 0.48
N MET A 60 -7.23 6.09 -0.61
CA MET A 60 -7.76 5.01 -1.46
C MET A 60 -6.63 4.20 -2.10
N VAL A 61 -5.58 4.86 -2.61
CA VAL A 61 -4.37 4.19 -3.12
C VAL A 61 -3.72 3.33 -2.04
N ALA A 62 -3.51 3.87 -0.84
CA ALA A 62 -2.93 3.12 0.27
C ALA A 62 -3.79 1.89 0.65
N ASN A 63 -5.11 2.01 0.63
CA ASN A 63 -6.02 0.90 0.88
C ASN A 63 -5.95 -0.15 -0.24
N MET A 64 -5.85 0.27 -1.49
CA MET A 64 -5.68 -0.60 -2.65
C MET A 64 -4.38 -1.40 -2.57
N VAL A 65 -3.26 -0.73 -2.27
CA VAL A 65 -1.94 -1.36 -2.07
C VAL A 65 -2.02 -2.41 -0.96
N LYS A 66 -2.61 -2.08 0.19
CA LYS A 66 -2.83 -3.03 1.30
C LYS A 66 -3.65 -4.24 0.86
N PHE A 67 -4.74 -4.02 0.15
CA PHE A 67 -5.61 -5.08 -0.36
C PHE A 67 -4.84 -6.05 -1.27
N LEU A 68 -4.10 -5.53 -2.26
CA LEU A 68 -3.31 -6.33 -3.19
C LEU A 68 -2.22 -7.14 -2.47
N LEU A 69 -1.54 -6.53 -1.49
CA LEU A 69 -0.53 -7.22 -0.67
C LEU A 69 -1.14 -8.32 0.22
N CYS A 70 -2.32 -8.10 0.78
CA CYS A 70 -3.06 -9.14 1.52
C CYS A 70 -3.39 -10.34 0.63
N LYS A 71 -3.85 -10.07 -0.59
CA LYS A 71 -4.15 -11.12 -1.58
C LYS A 71 -2.90 -11.87 -2.06
N TYR A 72 -1.79 -11.16 -2.26
CA TYR A 72 -0.48 -11.76 -2.54
C TYR A 72 -0.06 -12.75 -1.44
N ARG A 73 -0.13 -12.32 -0.17
CA ARG A 73 0.18 -13.17 1.00
C ARG A 73 -0.73 -14.38 1.08
N ALA A 74 -2.02 -14.18 0.85
CA ALA A 74 -3.02 -15.25 0.85
C ALA A 74 -2.92 -16.18 -0.37
N ARG A 75 -2.11 -15.84 -1.38
CA ARG A 75 -2.05 -16.50 -2.69
C ARG A 75 -3.44 -16.68 -3.34
N LYS A 76 -4.29 -15.66 -3.19
CA LYS A 76 -5.67 -15.65 -3.71
C LYS A 76 -5.78 -14.75 -4.93
N LEU A 77 -6.64 -15.16 -5.86
CA LEU A 77 -7.09 -14.31 -6.95
C LEU A 77 -8.01 -13.20 -6.42
N THR A 78 -8.13 -12.13 -7.19
CA THR A 78 -9.11 -11.06 -6.96
C THR A 78 -9.80 -10.72 -8.26
N SER A 79 -11.10 -10.40 -8.20
CA SER A 79 -11.84 -9.86 -9.35
C SER A 79 -11.91 -8.35 -9.28
N TYR A 80 -12.21 -7.72 -10.42
CA TYR A 80 -12.54 -6.30 -10.51
C TYR A 80 -13.68 -5.90 -9.55
N ALA A 81 -14.76 -6.68 -9.50
CA ALA A 81 -15.90 -6.43 -8.62
C ALA A 81 -15.51 -6.45 -7.13
N GLU A 82 -14.68 -7.41 -6.71
CA GLU A 82 -14.20 -7.47 -5.32
C GLU A 82 -13.34 -6.25 -4.97
N LEU A 83 -12.48 -5.84 -5.89
CA LEU A 83 -11.59 -4.70 -5.71
C LEU A 83 -12.38 -3.40 -5.57
N LEU A 84 -13.36 -3.16 -6.46
CA LEU A 84 -14.26 -2.00 -6.38
C LEU A 84 -15.01 -1.95 -5.06
N ASN A 85 -15.69 -3.04 -4.69
CA ASN A 85 -16.55 -3.10 -3.51
C ASN A 85 -15.77 -2.98 -2.20
N THR A 86 -14.55 -3.52 -2.16
CA THR A 86 -13.75 -3.52 -0.94
C THR A 86 -13.05 -2.19 -0.71
N VAL A 87 -12.47 -1.61 -1.77
CA VAL A 87 -11.54 -0.46 -1.65
C VAL A 87 -12.21 0.87 -1.98
N LEU A 88 -12.99 0.93 -3.05
CA LEU A 88 -13.54 2.18 -3.59
C LEU A 88 -14.97 2.43 -3.13
N ARG A 89 -15.76 1.37 -2.90
CA ARG A 89 -17.17 1.42 -2.50
C ARG A 89 -17.95 2.34 -3.45
N GLY A 90 -18.28 3.56 -3.00
CA GLY A 90 -19.02 4.56 -3.76
C GLY A 90 -18.19 5.50 -4.63
N ASN A 91 -16.86 5.47 -4.53
CA ASN A 91 -15.95 6.37 -5.26
C ASN A 91 -15.39 5.71 -6.54
N GLN A 92 -16.24 5.03 -7.30
CA GLN A 92 -15.81 4.20 -8.44
C GLN A 92 -15.22 5.02 -9.58
N GLU A 93 -15.59 6.29 -9.69
CA GLU A 93 -15.05 7.26 -10.66
C GLU A 93 -13.54 7.49 -10.51
N HIS A 94 -12.98 7.23 -9.32
CA HIS A 94 -11.54 7.32 -9.07
C HIS A 94 -10.78 6.01 -9.32
N TYR A 95 -11.48 4.92 -9.68
CA TYR A 95 -10.87 3.61 -9.93
C TYR A 95 -9.64 3.69 -10.84
N PRO A 96 -9.66 4.39 -12.00
CA PRO A 96 -8.54 4.38 -12.93
C PRO A 96 -7.24 4.87 -12.29
N VAL A 97 -7.32 6.01 -11.63
CA VAL A 97 -6.16 6.67 -11.03
C VAL A 97 -5.68 5.87 -9.83
N VAL A 98 -6.61 5.44 -8.96
CA VAL A 98 -6.29 4.68 -7.75
C VAL A 98 -5.65 3.34 -8.08
N PHE A 99 -6.23 2.61 -9.04
CA PHE A 99 -5.73 1.30 -9.45
C PHE A 99 -4.36 1.41 -10.11
N CYS A 100 -4.17 2.34 -11.07
CA CYS A 100 -2.87 2.55 -11.71
C CYS A 100 -1.77 2.85 -10.68
N GLN A 101 -1.99 3.84 -9.82
CA GLN A 101 -1.00 4.24 -8.81
C GLN A 101 -0.72 3.11 -7.80
N ALA A 102 -1.74 2.33 -7.43
CA ALA A 102 -1.57 1.20 -6.54
C ALA A 102 -0.75 0.07 -7.18
N VAL A 103 -1.04 -0.29 -8.44
CA VAL A 103 -0.28 -1.33 -9.15
C VAL A 103 1.16 -0.89 -9.36
N GLU A 104 1.40 0.38 -9.72
CA GLU A 104 2.75 0.94 -9.81
C GLU A 104 3.47 0.87 -8.46
N CYS A 105 2.81 1.26 -7.36
CA CYS A 105 3.38 1.21 -6.02
C CYS A 105 3.72 -0.23 -5.60
N VAL A 106 2.81 -1.18 -5.81
CA VAL A 106 3.00 -2.60 -5.50
C VAL A 106 4.15 -3.21 -6.33
N LEU A 107 4.30 -2.77 -7.59
CA LEU A 107 5.40 -3.21 -8.43
C LEU A 107 6.75 -2.60 -8.02
N LEU A 108 6.81 -1.28 -7.83
CA LEU A 108 8.07 -0.55 -7.62
C LEU A 108 8.60 -0.68 -6.19
N VAL A 109 7.72 -0.60 -5.19
CA VAL A 109 8.13 -0.63 -3.77
C VAL A 109 8.26 -2.06 -3.27
N PHE A 110 7.28 -2.91 -3.61
CA PHE A 110 7.18 -4.27 -3.08
C PHE A 110 7.70 -5.33 -4.04
N GLY A 111 7.86 -5.02 -5.33
CA GLY A 111 8.33 -6.00 -6.31
C GLY A 111 7.27 -7.05 -6.61
N VAL A 112 5.99 -6.70 -6.60
CA VAL A 112 4.88 -7.61 -6.91
C VAL A 112 4.17 -7.14 -8.18
N ASP A 113 4.07 -8.01 -9.17
CA ASP A 113 3.38 -7.74 -10.44
C ASP A 113 1.92 -8.17 -10.36
N VAL A 114 1.01 -7.32 -10.81
CA VAL A 114 -0.42 -7.62 -10.92
C VAL A 114 -0.70 -8.04 -12.35
N LYS A 115 -1.11 -9.29 -12.55
CA LYS A 115 -1.38 -9.87 -13.86
C LYS A 115 -2.84 -10.22 -13.99
N GLU A 116 -3.45 -9.84 -15.10
CA GLU A 116 -4.79 -10.31 -15.47
C GLU A 116 -4.67 -11.73 -16.04
N VAL A 117 -5.44 -12.66 -15.47
CA VAL A 117 -5.48 -14.07 -15.90
C VAL A 117 -6.73 -14.40 -16.71
N ASP A 118 -7.81 -13.64 -16.49
CA ASP A 118 -9.04 -13.74 -17.26
C ASP A 118 -9.53 -12.32 -17.63
N PRO A 119 -9.32 -11.88 -18.88
CA PRO A 119 -9.78 -10.57 -19.33
C PRO A 119 -11.29 -10.42 -19.43
N ARG A 120 -12.05 -11.53 -19.54
CA ARG A 120 -13.52 -11.46 -19.63
C ARG A 120 -14.14 -11.18 -18.26
N ARG A 121 -13.56 -11.79 -17.23
CA ARG A 121 -14.02 -11.67 -15.84
C ARG A 121 -13.22 -10.68 -15.02
N HIS A 122 -12.24 -10.02 -15.63
CA HIS A 122 -11.26 -9.14 -14.99
C HIS A 122 -10.71 -9.73 -13.69
N ILE A 123 -10.15 -10.94 -13.80
CA ILE A 123 -9.55 -11.65 -12.67
C ILE A 123 -8.04 -11.42 -12.69
N TYR A 124 -7.51 -11.04 -11.52
CA TYR A 124 -6.10 -10.71 -11.32
C TYR A 124 -5.41 -11.66 -10.34
N ILE A 125 -4.12 -11.91 -10.61
CA ILE A 125 -3.19 -12.62 -9.75
C ILE A 125 -2.00 -11.72 -9.41
N MET A 126 -1.49 -11.84 -8.19
CA MET A 126 -0.31 -11.13 -7.71
C MET A 126 0.86 -12.11 -7.72
N VAL A 127 1.92 -11.78 -8.45
CA VAL A 127 3.10 -12.65 -8.60
C VAL A 127 4.37 -11.90 -8.24
N PRO A 128 5.40 -12.57 -7.68
CA PRO A 128 6.69 -11.93 -7.46
C PRO A 128 7.29 -11.44 -8.78
N SER A 129 7.82 -10.22 -8.77
CA SER A 129 8.53 -9.67 -9.91
C SER A 129 9.84 -10.44 -10.16
N LEU A 130 10.24 -10.52 -11.43
CA LEU A 130 11.41 -11.27 -11.88
C LEU A 130 11.47 -12.75 -11.47
N TYR A 131 10.38 -13.30 -10.91
CA TYR A 131 10.35 -14.60 -10.24
C TYR A 131 11.42 -14.74 -9.15
N LEU A 132 11.89 -13.62 -8.58
CA LEU A 132 12.83 -13.66 -7.47
C LEU A 132 12.14 -14.29 -6.27
N THR A 133 12.81 -15.27 -5.66
CA THR A 133 12.24 -16.03 -4.55
C THR A 133 12.51 -15.42 -3.18
N CYS A 134 12.95 -14.16 -3.13
CA CYS A 134 13.39 -13.47 -1.92
C CYS A 134 12.27 -13.41 -0.86
N ASP A 135 11.01 -13.29 -1.28
CA ASP A 135 9.86 -13.24 -0.34
C ASP A 135 9.40 -14.63 0.12
N LEU A 136 9.75 -15.70 -0.59
CA LEU A 136 9.33 -17.07 -0.27
C LEU A 136 10.10 -17.67 0.92
N MET A 137 11.19 -17.03 1.35
CA MET A 137 12.08 -17.51 2.42
C MET A 137 11.77 -16.92 3.80
N GLN A 138 10.85 -15.94 3.90
CA GLN A 138 10.43 -15.43 5.21
C GLN A 138 9.61 -16.50 5.93
N ARG A 139 10.28 -17.19 6.86
CA ARG A 139 9.83 -18.41 7.57
C ARG A 139 8.46 -18.28 8.25
N ASP A 140 8.00 -17.05 8.50
CA ASP A 140 6.79 -16.77 9.28
C ASP A 140 5.71 -15.95 8.54
N GLY A 141 5.90 -15.61 7.26
CA GLY A 141 4.89 -14.91 6.44
C GLY A 141 4.45 -13.51 6.93
N GLN A 142 5.06 -12.96 7.99
CA GLN A 142 4.64 -11.71 8.62
C GLN A 142 5.20 -10.45 7.95
N GLY A 143 6.35 -10.51 7.28
CA GLY A 143 6.98 -9.33 6.67
C GLY A 143 6.37 -8.93 5.33
N LEU A 144 6.52 -7.65 4.97
CA LEU A 144 6.15 -7.17 3.64
C LEU A 144 7.17 -7.67 2.60
N PRO A 145 6.76 -7.82 1.33
CA PRO A 145 7.68 -8.13 0.23
C PRO A 145 8.83 -7.11 0.18
N LYS A 146 10.07 -7.60 0.12
CA LYS A 146 11.27 -6.74 0.05
C LYS A 146 11.96 -6.83 -1.32
N VAL A 147 11.38 -7.60 -2.25
CA VAL A 147 11.91 -7.79 -3.61
C VAL A 147 12.06 -6.46 -4.36
N GLY A 148 11.12 -5.51 -4.20
CA GLY A 148 11.20 -4.21 -4.88
C GLY A 148 12.50 -3.47 -4.57
N LEU A 149 12.85 -3.34 -3.29
CA LEU A 149 14.12 -2.73 -2.87
C LEU A 149 15.33 -3.53 -3.36
N LEU A 150 15.26 -4.86 -3.34
CA LEU A 150 16.34 -5.71 -3.86
C LEU A 150 16.60 -5.43 -5.35
N VAL A 151 15.54 -5.32 -6.15
CA VAL A 151 15.65 -4.95 -7.58
C VAL A 151 16.31 -3.58 -7.73
N VAL A 152 15.95 -2.58 -6.91
CA VAL A 152 16.61 -1.26 -6.94
C VAL A 152 18.11 -1.40 -6.66
N VAL A 153 18.51 -2.11 -5.60
CA VAL A 153 19.93 -2.27 -5.24
C VAL A 153 20.69 -3.02 -6.34
N LEU A 154 20.15 -4.11 -6.87
CA LEU A 154 20.75 -4.86 -7.98
C LEU A 154 20.90 -3.98 -9.23
N SER A 155 19.94 -3.09 -9.50
CA SER A 155 20.00 -2.13 -10.61
C SER A 155 21.10 -1.09 -10.42
N LEU A 156 21.29 -0.57 -9.21
CA LEU A 156 22.34 0.41 -8.90
C LEU A 156 23.73 -0.21 -9.06
N ILE A 157 23.91 -1.47 -8.64
CA ILE A 157 25.16 -2.21 -8.86
C ILE A 157 25.43 -2.41 -10.36
N LEU A 158 24.40 -2.76 -11.13
CA LEU A 158 24.52 -2.95 -12.57
C LEU A 158 24.89 -1.66 -13.31
N GLN A 159 24.27 -0.53 -12.94
CA GLN A 159 24.58 0.79 -13.50
C GLN A 159 26.03 1.21 -13.23
N ASN A 160 26.59 0.78 -12.10
CA ASN A 160 27.98 1.05 -11.72
C ASN A 160 28.98 -0.01 -12.26
N ARG A 161 28.68 -0.62 -13.41
CA ARG A 161 29.55 -1.61 -14.09
C ARG A 161 29.91 -2.80 -13.18
N ASP A 162 28.90 -3.35 -12.50
CA ASP A 162 29.01 -4.53 -11.62
C ASP A 162 29.80 -4.33 -10.32
N HIS A 163 30.14 -3.09 -10.00
CA HIS A 163 30.72 -2.71 -8.72
C HIS A 163 29.86 -1.60 -8.14
N GLY A 164 29.12 -1.84 -7.06
CA GLY A 164 28.39 -0.77 -6.38
C GLY A 164 29.22 -0.25 -5.21
N PRO A 165 29.97 0.87 -5.32
CA PRO A 165 30.64 1.45 -4.17
C PRO A 165 29.62 1.74 -3.09
N GLU A 166 29.96 1.41 -1.84
CA GLU A 166 29.05 1.55 -0.71
C GLU A 166 28.47 2.96 -0.62
N GLU A 167 29.29 3.98 -0.85
CA GLU A 167 28.91 5.40 -0.77
C GLU A 167 27.85 5.77 -1.80
N GLN A 168 27.91 5.19 -3.00
CA GLN A 168 26.95 5.45 -4.06
C GLN A 168 25.62 4.74 -3.80
N ILE A 169 25.67 3.50 -3.31
CA ILE A 169 24.47 2.74 -2.96
C ILE A 169 23.74 3.46 -1.82
N TRP A 170 24.43 3.81 -0.73
CA TRP A 170 23.81 4.55 0.37
C TRP A 170 23.33 5.94 -0.04
N GLY A 171 24.09 6.66 -0.87
CA GLY A 171 23.68 7.98 -1.37
C GLY A 171 22.43 7.94 -2.27
N ALA A 172 22.18 6.83 -2.97
CA ALA A 172 20.93 6.62 -3.70
C ALA A 172 19.78 6.23 -2.77
N LEU A 173 20.03 5.30 -1.84
CA LEU A 173 19.03 4.84 -0.87
C LEU A 173 18.57 5.95 0.08
N SER A 174 19.45 6.87 0.47
CA SER A 174 19.10 8.01 1.31
C SER A 174 18.12 8.96 0.64
N LYS A 175 18.18 9.09 -0.69
CA LYS A 175 17.20 9.88 -1.47
C LYS A 175 15.83 9.22 -1.51
N MET A 176 15.78 7.91 -1.27
CA MET A 176 14.54 7.13 -1.12
C MET A 176 14.07 7.04 0.35
N GLY A 177 14.72 7.78 1.26
CA GLY A 177 14.35 7.80 2.68
C GLY A 177 14.92 6.64 3.51
N LEU A 178 15.87 5.86 2.97
CA LEU A 178 16.53 4.76 3.67
C LEU A 178 17.88 5.21 4.21
N TYR A 179 17.98 5.29 5.55
CA TYR A 179 19.16 5.79 6.24
C TYR A 179 19.78 4.70 7.10
N VAL A 180 21.11 4.62 7.09
CA VAL A 180 21.87 3.70 7.94
C VAL A 180 21.63 4.04 9.41
N GLY A 181 21.34 3.00 10.22
CA GLY A 181 21.10 3.14 11.66
C GLY A 181 19.71 3.68 12.01
N LYS A 182 18.82 3.87 11.03
CA LYS A 182 17.42 4.26 11.25
C LYS A 182 16.50 3.18 10.70
N GLU A 183 15.57 2.74 11.54
CA GLU A 183 14.58 1.75 11.14
C GLU A 183 13.54 2.34 10.18
N HIS A 184 13.34 1.67 9.04
CA HIS A 184 12.32 2.00 8.06
C HIS A 184 11.08 1.13 8.26
N SER A 185 9.89 1.75 8.23
CA SER A 185 8.61 1.09 8.52
C SER A 185 8.30 -0.15 7.66
N ILE A 186 8.82 -0.18 6.42
CA ILE A 186 8.61 -1.30 5.49
C ILE A 186 9.80 -2.27 5.48
N PHE A 187 11.03 -1.74 5.55
CA PHE A 187 12.24 -2.49 5.21
C PHE A 187 13.05 -2.91 6.44
N GLY A 188 12.76 -2.34 7.62
CA GLY A 188 13.57 -2.48 8.82
C GLY A 188 14.82 -1.61 8.76
N GLU A 189 15.87 -2.00 9.46
CA GLU A 189 17.16 -1.31 9.40
C GLU A 189 17.87 -1.65 8.06
N PRO A 190 18.14 -0.65 7.19
CA PRO A 190 18.66 -0.91 5.84
C PRO A 190 20.04 -1.56 5.81
N ARG A 191 20.94 -1.23 6.75
CA ARG A 191 22.30 -1.78 6.77
C ARG A 191 22.31 -3.28 7.06
N GLU A 192 21.56 -3.72 8.05
CA GLU A 192 21.36 -5.13 8.38
C GLU A 192 20.74 -5.87 7.21
N LEU A 193 19.71 -5.29 6.57
CA LEU A 193 19.06 -5.88 5.42
C LEU A 193 20.05 -6.14 4.26
N LEU A 194 20.83 -5.13 3.87
CA LEU A 194 21.75 -5.24 2.73
C LEU A 194 23.00 -6.06 3.04
N THR A 195 23.61 -5.86 4.21
CA THR A 195 24.94 -6.41 4.52
C THR A 195 24.89 -7.75 5.27
N GLN A 196 23.77 -8.09 5.91
CA GLN A 196 23.62 -9.33 6.65
C GLN A 196 22.58 -10.24 6.00
N VAL A 197 21.33 -9.78 5.86
CA VAL A 197 20.22 -10.61 5.38
C VAL A 197 20.45 -11.01 3.92
N TRP A 198 20.62 -10.05 3.01
CA TRP A 198 20.80 -10.36 1.58
C TRP A 198 22.16 -10.94 1.22
N VAL A 199 23.17 -10.74 2.07
CA VAL A 199 24.45 -11.44 1.95
C VAL A 199 24.29 -12.90 2.35
N ARG A 200 23.60 -13.18 3.46
CA ARG A 200 23.30 -14.54 3.92
C ARG A 200 22.41 -15.29 2.92
N ASP A 201 21.42 -14.61 2.36
CA ASP A 201 20.52 -15.18 1.35
C ASP A 201 21.21 -15.35 -0.02
N GLY A 202 22.42 -14.83 -0.20
CA GLY A 202 23.23 -14.98 -1.40
C GLY A 202 22.80 -14.09 -2.57
N TYR A 203 21.94 -13.08 -2.33
CA TYR A 203 21.54 -12.10 -3.35
C TYR A 203 22.60 -11.03 -3.56
N LEU A 204 23.30 -10.64 -2.49
CA LEU A 204 24.37 -9.66 -2.53
C LEU A 204 25.66 -10.26 -2.00
N GLU A 205 26.77 -9.67 -2.41
CA GLU A 205 28.04 -9.82 -1.72
C GLU A 205 28.52 -8.45 -1.26
N TYR A 206 29.04 -8.39 -0.04
CA TYR A 206 29.62 -7.19 0.52
C TYR A 206 31.10 -7.45 0.79
N ARG A 207 31.97 -6.77 0.05
CA ARG A 207 33.42 -7.03 0.09
C ARG A 207 34.20 -5.74 0.28
N GLN A 208 35.27 -5.82 1.07
CA GLN A 208 36.25 -4.74 1.17
C GLN A 208 36.97 -4.57 -0.17
N VAL A 209 37.25 -3.32 -0.56
CA VAL A 209 38.07 -3.01 -1.71
C VAL A 209 39.54 -3.22 -1.34
N PRO A 210 40.27 -4.12 -2.03
CA PRO A 210 41.70 -4.34 -1.78
C PRO A 210 42.47 -3.02 -1.85
N ASP A 211 43.42 -2.85 -0.94
CA ASP A 211 44.36 -1.71 -0.92
C ASP A 211 43.72 -0.33 -0.85
N SER A 212 42.46 -0.24 -0.37
CA SER A 212 41.77 1.03 -0.15
C SER A 212 42.25 1.73 1.12
N ASN A 213 42.74 2.96 0.98
CA ASN A 213 43.05 3.86 2.09
C ASN A 213 42.34 5.22 1.88
N PRO A 214 41.31 5.57 2.70
CA PRO A 214 40.75 4.80 3.81
C PRO A 214 40.03 3.52 3.33
N THR A 215 39.73 2.60 4.26
CA THR A 215 39.01 1.35 3.96
C THR A 215 37.66 1.64 3.31
N ARG A 216 37.44 1.05 2.14
CA ARG A 216 36.18 1.14 1.38
C ARG A 216 35.58 -0.24 1.15
N TYR A 217 34.26 -0.28 0.97
CA TYR A 217 33.53 -1.49 0.63
C TYR A 217 32.73 -1.31 -0.66
N LYS A 218 32.37 -2.44 -1.26
CA LYS A 218 31.53 -2.50 -2.44
C LYS A 218 30.52 -3.64 -2.34
N PHE A 219 29.37 -3.40 -2.94
CA PHE A 219 28.34 -4.40 -3.19
C PHE A 219 28.51 -5.02 -4.57
N LEU A 220 28.32 -6.33 -4.65
CA LEU A 220 28.23 -7.08 -5.89
C LEU A 220 26.96 -7.94 -5.88
N TRP A 221 26.56 -8.42 -7.06
CA TRP A 221 25.55 -9.47 -7.17
C TRP A 221 26.10 -10.77 -6.58
N GLY A 222 25.29 -11.44 -5.76
CA GLY A 222 25.64 -12.73 -5.19
C GLY A 222 25.26 -13.91 -6.08
N PRO A 223 25.71 -15.12 -5.71
CA PRO A 223 25.49 -16.33 -6.50
C PRO A 223 24.01 -16.65 -6.71
N ARG A 224 23.15 -16.37 -5.73
CA ARG A 224 21.71 -16.60 -5.86
C ARG A 224 21.05 -15.62 -6.82
N ALA A 225 21.49 -14.36 -6.85
CA ALA A 225 20.99 -13.40 -7.83
C ALA A 225 21.27 -13.89 -9.27
N PHE A 226 22.46 -14.45 -9.51
CA PHE A 226 22.80 -15.06 -10.81
C PHE A 226 22.09 -16.40 -11.08
N ALA A 227 21.72 -17.16 -10.05
CA ALA A 227 20.96 -18.39 -10.21
C ALA A 227 19.49 -18.13 -10.57
N GLU A 228 18.87 -17.11 -9.95
CA GLU A 228 17.45 -16.79 -10.16
C GLU A 228 17.22 -15.91 -11.40
N THR A 229 18.18 -15.05 -11.75
CA THR A 229 18.08 -14.18 -12.92
C THR A 229 19.43 -14.00 -13.61
N SER A 230 19.40 -13.49 -14.84
CA SER A 230 20.60 -13.07 -15.57
C SER A 230 20.58 -11.56 -15.78
N LYS A 231 21.76 -10.94 -15.96
CA LYS A 231 21.84 -9.50 -16.27
C LYS A 231 20.96 -9.12 -17.46
N GLU A 232 20.91 -9.95 -18.49
CA GLU A 232 20.06 -9.74 -19.66
C GLU A 232 18.56 -9.79 -19.31
N LYS A 233 18.12 -10.83 -18.58
CA LYS A 233 16.71 -10.93 -18.12
C LYS A 233 16.35 -9.74 -17.23
N PHE A 234 17.26 -9.32 -16.38
CA PHE A 234 17.11 -8.19 -15.48
C PHE A 234 16.99 -6.86 -16.22
N ILE A 235 17.86 -6.59 -17.20
CA ILE A 235 17.78 -5.39 -18.05
C ILE A 235 16.45 -5.37 -18.83
N ARG A 236 16.07 -6.50 -19.43
CA ARG A 236 14.78 -6.62 -20.14
C ARG A 236 13.60 -6.31 -19.22
N TYR A 237 13.67 -6.76 -17.98
CA TYR A 237 12.66 -6.44 -16.98
C TYR A 237 12.63 -4.95 -16.65
N LEU A 238 13.77 -4.32 -16.37
CA LEU A 238 13.84 -2.88 -16.09
C LEU A 238 13.26 -2.05 -17.24
N LEU A 239 13.54 -2.42 -18.48
CA LEU A 239 12.95 -1.77 -19.66
C LEU A 239 11.44 -1.89 -19.70
N LYS A 240 10.89 -3.08 -19.38
CA LYS A 240 9.43 -3.30 -19.32
C LYS A 240 8.77 -2.49 -18.20
N VAL A 241 9.39 -2.43 -17.02
CA VAL A 241 8.87 -1.63 -15.90
C VAL A 241 8.86 -0.16 -16.24
N ASN A 242 9.95 0.36 -16.82
CA ASN A 242 10.01 1.75 -17.28
C ASN A 242 8.92 2.03 -18.32
N GLN A 243 8.74 1.16 -19.32
CA GLN A 243 7.66 1.31 -20.32
C GLN A 243 6.25 1.30 -19.70
N ARG A 244 6.01 0.49 -18.66
CA ARG A 244 4.74 0.45 -17.94
C ARG A 244 4.51 1.68 -17.09
N ALA A 245 5.53 2.19 -16.41
CA ALA A 245 5.45 3.46 -15.68
C ALA A 245 5.14 4.66 -16.59
N PHE A 246 5.33 4.51 -17.91
CA PHE A 246 4.94 5.50 -18.93
C PHE A 246 3.62 5.16 -19.65
N ARG A 247 2.93 4.05 -19.33
CA ARG A 247 1.65 3.67 -19.95
C ARG A 247 0.55 3.61 -18.89
N SER A 248 -0.50 4.41 -19.08
CA SER A 248 -1.77 4.26 -18.36
C SER A 248 -2.34 2.86 -18.56
N PHE A 249 -2.80 2.21 -17.49
CA PHE A 249 -3.49 0.91 -17.61
C PHE A 249 -4.77 1.09 -18.44
N PRO A 250 -5.08 0.16 -19.37
CA PRO A 250 -6.38 0.13 -20.01
C PRO A 250 -7.46 -0.13 -18.96
N LEU A 251 -8.51 0.68 -18.96
CA LEU A 251 -9.67 0.47 -18.09
C LEU A 251 -10.59 -0.62 -18.65
N PRO A 252 -11.17 -1.47 -17.79
CA PRO A 252 -12.37 -2.23 -18.15
C PRO A 252 -13.47 -1.28 -18.67
N SER A 253 -14.04 -1.54 -19.85
CA SER A 253 -15.19 -0.76 -20.33
C SER A 253 -16.37 -0.93 -19.36
N ALA A 254 -17.11 0.15 -19.11
CA ALA A 254 -18.33 0.15 -18.29
C ALA A 254 -19.44 -0.78 -18.84
N GLU A 255 -19.26 -1.32 -20.05
CA GLU A 255 -20.15 -2.29 -20.69
C GLU A 255 -20.07 -3.68 -20.05
N ALA A 256 -18.97 -4.04 -19.38
CA ALA A 256 -18.81 -5.34 -18.72
C ALA A 256 -19.63 -5.50 -17.42
N VAL A 257 -20.21 -4.40 -16.90
CA VAL A 257 -20.99 -4.40 -15.64
C VAL A 257 -22.49 -4.62 -15.90
N ARG A 258 -22.95 -4.53 -17.15
CA ARG A 258 -24.39 -4.67 -17.47
C ARG A 258 -24.82 -6.08 -17.87
N GLU A 259 -23.89 -6.97 -18.18
CA GLU A 259 -24.20 -8.34 -18.60
C GLU A 259 -24.44 -9.32 -17.42
N GLU A 260 -24.36 -8.90 -16.17
CA GLU A 260 -24.74 -9.73 -15.00
C GLU A 260 -26.17 -9.49 -14.47
N GLU A 261 -26.90 -8.49 -14.98
CA GLU A 261 -28.31 -8.23 -14.55
C GLU A 261 -29.35 -8.58 -15.62
N GLU A 262 -28.93 -8.95 -16.83
CA GLU A 262 -29.82 -9.37 -17.91
C GLU A 262 -29.31 -10.68 -18.53
N GLY A 263 -29.69 -11.79 -17.89
CA GLY A 263 -29.50 -13.14 -18.40
C GLY A 263 -30.72 -14.01 -18.08
N PRO A 264 -31.17 -14.86 -19.02
CA PRO A 264 -32.56 -15.27 -19.27
C PRO A 264 -33.21 -16.19 -18.22
#